data_AF-A0A955L081-F1
#
_entry.id   AF-A0A955L081-F1
#
_cell.length_a   1.000
_cell.length_b   1.000
_cell.length_c   1.000
_cell.angle_alpha   90.00
_cell.angle_beta   90.00
_cell.angle_gamma   90.00
#
_symmetry.space_group_name_H-M   'P 1'
#
loop_
_entity.id
_entity.type
_entity.pdbx_description
1 polymer ?
#
loop_
_entity_poly.entity_id
_entity_poly.type
_entity_poly.pdbx_seq_one_letter_code
_entity_poly.pdbx_strand_id
1 'polypeptide(L)'
;QLQVAVALGVSDKTISGYESARISPPVEKLIGLAELFKKPIAFFLGSDPKQYKVASRLRAVEIALADVKNQLKEIKLISQNVDLDN
;
A
#
# COMPACT_ATOMS: atom_id res chain seq x y z
N GLN A 1 -22.19 -6.52 17.26
CA GLN A 1 -22.52 -6.24 15.85
C GLN A 1 -23.65 -5.20 15.72
N LEU A 2 -24.81 -5.37 16.40
CA LEU A 2 -25.96 -4.45 16.28
C LEU A 2 -25.66 -2.95 16.51
N GLN A 3 -24.91 -2.59 17.55
CA GLN A 3 -24.57 -1.17 17.82
C GLN A 3 -23.71 -0.56 16.71
N VAL A 4 -22.82 -1.34 16.10
CA VAL A 4 -21.95 -0.93 14.99
C VAL A 4 -22.76 -0.81 13.71
N ALA A 5 -23.68 -1.75 13.47
CA ALA A 5 -24.62 -1.72 12.35
C ALA A 5 -25.49 -0.45 12.38
N VAL A 6 -26.03 -0.10 13.55
CA VAL A 6 -26.81 1.14 13.76
C VAL A 6 -25.95 2.37 13.56
N ALA A 7 -24.76 2.44 14.18
CA ALA A 7 -23.86 3.59 14.08
C ALA A 7 -23.39 3.85 12.63
N LEU A 8 -23.26 2.80 11.82
CA LEU A 8 -22.85 2.90 10.42
C LEU A 8 -24.02 2.96 9.44
N GLY A 9 -25.27 2.83 9.90
CA GLY A 9 -26.45 2.76 9.04
C GLY A 9 -26.39 1.61 8.04
N VAL A 10 -25.93 0.43 8.45
CA VAL A 10 -25.85 -0.78 7.63
C VAL A 10 -26.55 -1.95 8.31
N SER A 11 -26.85 -3.02 7.56
CA SER A 11 -27.46 -4.22 8.13
C SER A 11 -26.45 -5.04 8.94
N ASP A 12 -26.93 -5.85 9.89
CA ASP A 12 -26.09 -6.76 10.67
C ASP A 12 -25.36 -7.79 9.76
N LYS A 13 -26.01 -8.22 8.67
CA LYS A 13 -25.41 -9.06 7.63
C LYS A 13 -24.24 -8.38 6.93
N THR A 14 -24.32 -7.07 6.73
CA THR A 14 -23.26 -6.27 6.13
C THR A 14 -22.05 -6.19 7.07
N ILE A 15 -22.27 -5.96 8.37
CA ILE A 15 -21.21 -5.98 9.39
C ILE A 15 -20.55 -7.37 9.47
N SER A 16 -21.35 -8.44 9.52
CA SER A 16 -20.83 -9.81 9.49
C SER A 16 -19.98 -10.06 8.23
N GLY A 17 -20.39 -9.52 7.07
CA GLY A 17 -19.61 -9.59 5.83
C GLY A 17 -18.27 -8.84 5.91
N TYR A 18 -18.23 -7.71 6.62
CA TYR A 18 -17.00 -6.94 6.88
C TYR A 18 -16.04 -7.70 7.81
N GLU A 19 -16.54 -8.20 8.94
CA GLU A 19 -15.74 -8.91 9.94
C GLU A 19 -15.17 -10.22 9.39
N SER A 20 -15.89 -10.90 8.49
CA SER A 20 -15.44 -12.12 7.84
C SER A 20 -14.64 -11.87 6.56
N ALA A 21 -14.29 -10.62 6.24
CA ALA A 21 -13.61 -10.21 5.01
C ALA A 21 -14.28 -10.68 3.68
N ARG A 22 -15.57 -11.02 3.71
CA ARG A 22 -16.34 -11.38 2.49
C ARG A 22 -16.74 -10.15 1.70
N ILE A 23 -16.91 -9.02 2.37
CA ILE A 23 -17.30 -7.75 1.80
C ILE A 23 -16.30 -6.71 2.33
N SER A 24 -15.73 -5.90 1.44
CA SER A 24 -14.88 -4.78 1.86
C SER A 24 -15.75 -3.56 2.16
N PRO A 25 -15.58 -2.87 3.31
CA PRO A 25 -16.31 -1.64 3.59
C PRO A 25 -15.85 -0.52 2.64
N PRO A 26 -16.78 0.28 2.08
CA PRO A 26 -16.40 1.47 1.30
C PRO A 26 -15.75 2.53 2.20
N VAL A 27 -15.00 3.46 1.60
CA VAL A 27 -14.21 4.48 2.31
C VAL A 27 -15.04 5.26 3.34
N GLU A 28 -16.26 5.67 2.98
CA GLU A 28 -17.18 6.37 3.89
C GLU A 28 -17.48 5.56 5.16
N LYS A 29 -17.67 4.24 5.05
CA LYS A 29 -17.92 3.36 6.20
C LYS A 29 -16.64 3.11 6.99
N LEU A 30 -15.48 3.07 6.34
CA LEU A 30 -14.17 3.02 7.03
C LEU A 30 -13.91 4.28 7.86
N ILE A 31 -14.30 5.45 7.37
CA ILE A 31 -14.22 6.71 8.13
C ILE A 31 -15.14 6.62 9.36
N GLY A 32 -16.40 6.19 9.18
CA GLY A 32 -17.31 6.00 10.31
C GLY A 32 -16.81 4.99 11.35
N LEU A 33 -16.19 3.89 10.90
CA LEU A 33 -15.53 2.92 11.78
C LEU A 33 -14.36 3.56 12.55
N ALA A 34 -13.53 4.36 11.88
CA ALA A 34 -12.43 5.08 12.50
C ALA A 34 -12.89 6.04 13.59
N GLU A 35 -13.96 6.79 13.34
CA GLU A 35 -14.54 7.73 14.30
C GLU A 35 -15.20 7.03 15.49
N LEU A 36 -15.91 5.92 15.24
CA LEU A 36 -16.61 5.12 16.24
C LEU A 36 -15.62 4.45 17.21
N PHE A 37 -14.59 3.82 16.65
CA PHE A 37 -13.61 3.07 17.44
C PHE A 37 -12.40 3.90 17.90
N LYS A 38 -12.34 5.18 17.51
CA LYS A 38 -11.21 6.08 17.78
C LYS A 38 -9.87 5.47 17.34
N LYS A 39 -9.88 4.81 16.19
CA LYS A 39 -8.69 4.21 15.56
C LYS A 39 -8.43 4.87 14.22
N PRO A 40 -7.16 5.09 13.82
CA PRO A 40 -6.86 5.57 12.47
C PRO A 40 -7.41 4.60 11.41
N ILE A 41 -7.88 5.11 10.27
CA ILE A 41 -8.40 4.30 9.16
C ILE A 41 -7.42 3.18 8.74
N ALA A 42 -6.11 3.48 8.78
CA ALA A 42 -5.04 2.52 8.47
C ALA A 42 -5.09 1.24 9.32
N PHE A 43 -5.61 1.32 10.55
CA PHE A 43 -5.82 0.16 11.43
C PHE A 43 -6.77 -0.87 10.80
N PHE A 44 -7.85 -0.41 10.15
CA PHE A 44 -8.85 -1.28 9.51
C PHE A 44 -8.41 -1.81 8.15
N LEU A 45 -7.45 -1.14 7.52
CA LEU A 45 -6.87 -1.57 6.24
C LEU A 45 -5.77 -2.63 6.40
N GLY A 46 -5.50 -3.09 7.63
CA GLY A 46 -4.37 -3.98 7.92
C GLY A 46 -3.00 -3.38 7.55
N SER A 47 -2.97 -2.08 7.27
CA SER A 47 -1.79 -1.36 6.85
C SER A 47 -1.08 -0.90 8.11
N ASP A 48 -0.16 -1.71 8.63
CA ASP A 48 0.77 -1.19 9.65
C ASP A 48 1.49 0.02 9.02
N PRO A 49 1.35 1.23 9.57
CA PRO A 49 2.02 2.41 9.03
C PRO A 49 3.54 2.21 8.89
N LYS A 50 4.14 1.35 9.72
CA LYS A 50 5.54 0.94 9.58
C LYS A 50 5.76 0.10 8.33
N GLN A 51 4.90 -0.89 8.06
CA GLN A 51 4.99 -1.72 6.85
C GLN A 51 4.81 -0.87 5.58
N TYR A 52 3.86 0.07 5.56
CA TYR A 52 3.68 0.98 4.43
C TYR A 52 4.93 1.84 4.19
N LYS A 53 5.51 2.41 5.25
CA LYS A 53 6.76 3.19 5.16
C LYS A 53 7.93 2.34 4.65
N VAL A 54 8.05 1.10 5.14
CA VAL A 54 9.10 0.17 4.70
C VAL A 54 8.92 -0.19 3.22
N ALA A 55 7.72 -0.59 2.80
CA ALA A 55 7.41 -0.91 1.42
C ALA A 55 7.67 0.28 0.47
N SER A 56 7.29 1.49 0.88
CA SER A 56 7.53 2.71 0.11
C SER A 56 9.03 2.99 -0.06
N ARG A 57 9.82 2.80 1.01
CA ARG A 57 11.29 2.95 0.96
C ARG A 57 11.94 1.88 0.10
N LEU A 58 11.49 0.62 0.19
CA LEU A 58 11.98 -0.47 -0.66
C LEU A 58 11.74 -0.18 -2.14
N ARG A 59 10.55 0.31 -2.49
CA ARG A 59 10.23 0.70 -3.87
C ARG A 59 11.16 1.80 -4.39
N ALA A 60 11.47 2.79 -3.56
CA ALA A 60 12.42 3.85 -3.94
C ALA A 60 13.83 3.28 -4.19
N VAL A 61 14.27 2.32 -3.38
CA VAL A 61 15.55 1.62 -3.58
C VAL A 61 15.55 0.79 -4.86
N GLU A 62 14.48 0.06 -5.15
CA GLU A 62 14.34 -0.73 -6.39
C GLU A 62 14.46 0.15 -7.64
N ILE A 63 13.82 1.32 -7.63
CA ILE A 63 13.89 2.29 -8.72
C ILE A 63 15.33 2.80 -8.90
N ALA A 64 15.99 3.18 -7.81
CA ALA A 64 17.37 3.65 -7.86
C ALA A 64 18.33 2.57 -8.38
N LEU A 65 18.15 1.31 -7.95
CA LEU A 65 18.96 0.19 -8.44
C LEU A 65 18.74 -0.09 -9.93
N ALA A 66 17.50 0.04 -10.42
CA ALA A 66 17.21 -0.10 -11.84
C ALA A 66 17.92 0.99 -12.66
N ASP A 67 17.94 2.23 -12.17
CA ASP A 67 18.63 3.34 -12.81
C ASP A 67 20.16 3.12 -12.86
N VAL A 68 20.77 2.79 -11.72
CA VAL A 68 22.22 2.45 -11.66
C VAL A 68 22.56 1.32 -12.62
N LYS A 69 21.71 0.28 -12.70
CA LYS A 69 21.93 -0.84 -13.63
C LYS A 69 21.89 -0.39 -15.09
N ASN A 70 21.05 0.57 -15.44
CA ASN A 70 21.00 1.12 -16.80
C ASN A 70 22.23 1.98 -17.10
N GLN A 71 22.63 2.86 -16.17
CA GLN A 71 23.85 3.66 -16.30
C GLN A 71 25.09 2.77 -16.48
N LEU A 72 25.21 1.69 -15.72
CA LEU A 72 26.33 0.73 -15.87
C LEU A 72 26.33 0.04 -17.24
N LYS A 73 25.16 -0.28 -17.81
CA LYS A 73 25.07 -0.83 -19.16
C LYS A 73 25.51 0.18 -20.21
N GLU A 74 25.10 1.44 -20.08
CA GLU A 74 25.50 2.51 -20.99
C GLU A 74 27.01 2.74 -20.95
N ILE A 75 27.59 2.83 -19.75
CA ILE A 75 29.04 2.97 -19.56
C ILE A 75 29.79 1.80 -20.24
N LYS A 76 29.30 0.57 -20.06
CA LYS A 76 29.91 -0.61 -20.68
C LYS A 76 29.86 -0.56 -22.21
N LEU A 77 28.76 -0.08 -22.80
CA LEU A 77 28.65 0.08 -24.25
C LEU A 77 29.62 1.15 -24.76
N ILE A 78 29.73 2.27 -24.06
CA ILE A 78 30.65 3.35 -24.41
C ILE A 78 32.10 2.86 -24.35
N SER A 79 32.50 2.18 -23.27
CA SER A 79 33.88 1.70 -23.13
C SER A 79 34.26 0.69 -24.23
N GLN A 80 33.34 -0.17 -24.63
CA GLN A 80 33.58 -1.14 -25.71
C GLN A 80 33.76 -0.47 -27.07
N ASN A 81 33.09 0.65 -27.34
CA ASN A 81 33.27 1.39 -28.58
C ASN A 81 34.59 2.17 -28.58
N VAL A 82 35.01 2.73 -27.44
CA VAL A 82 36.27 3.47 -27.31
C VAL A 82 37.51 2.57 -27.52
N ASP A 83 37.44 1.31 -27.11
CA ASP A 83 38.52 0.32 -27.33
C ASP A 83 38.63 -0.15 -28.81
N LEU A 84 37.63 0.11 -29.65
CA LEU A 84 37.66 -0.24 -31.08
C LEU A 84 38.18 0.90 -31.98
N ASP A 85 38.20 2.13 -31.47
CA ASP A 85 38.63 3.34 -32.18
C ASP A 85 40.10 3.72 -31.91
N ASN A 86 40.83 2.94 -31.10
CA ASN A 86 42.29 3.06 -30.85
C ASN A 86 43.07 1.95 -31.54
#